data_AF-A0A261PYP4-F1
#
_entry.id   AF-A0A261PYP4-F1
#
_cell.length_a   1.000
_cell.length_b   1.000
_cell.length_c   1.000
_cell.angle_alpha   90.00
_cell.angle_beta   90.00
_cell.angle_gamma   90.00
#
_symmetry.space_group_name_H-M   'P 1'
#
loop_
_entity.id
_entity.type
_entity.pdbx_description
1 polymer ?
#
loop_
_entity_poly.entity_id
_entity_poly.type
_entity_poly.pdbx_seq_one_letter_code
_entity_poly.pdbx_strand_id
1 'polypeptide(L)'
;TFIASKLGKNLFNKITAKDSSYLNKAGVLVNTNPGYSLSDFIEVEPNQSYFGKGTDSRGMRFTTFFNAAKTVIAGGSDDFTTSVVATSSTRYVRVSILSTDKNTFQLERGTSATPYADYAVSQVLTGVLIDSTAIRPATITATRIADRAITPAKLASRSITAGQIAPRTITTTEVNFVQESKNLFNKKIKEVGYFLNENGVKNANATYTLTDYIPVTAGQPYFGKGSSTTGMRFVSHYGSPTEAGFIRGGSTTPTQTFTPPDGVNYVRLTIMTADTATFQLEAGTSATPYTEYGGVLRGVKVDSTGII
;
A
#
# COMPACT_ATOMS: atom_id res chain seq x y z
N THR A 1 10.89 35.01 5.07
CA THR A 1 10.34 33.65 5.20
C THR A 1 9.35 33.64 6.34
N PHE A 2 8.05 33.51 6.06
CA PHE A 2 7.03 33.36 7.11
C PHE A 2 6.92 31.88 7.45
N ILE A 3 7.82 31.40 8.31
CA ILE A 3 7.67 30.08 8.93
C ILE A 3 6.76 30.28 10.14
N ALA A 4 5.48 29.90 10.02
CA ALA A 4 4.66 29.74 11.21
C ALA A 4 5.03 28.39 11.84
N SER A 5 5.75 28.43 12.96
CA SER A 5 5.93 27.27 13.81
C SER A 5 4.67 27.05 14.62
N LYS A 6 4.05 25.88 14.49
CA LYS A 6 2.97 25.41 15.34
C LYS A 6 3.57 24.44 16.36
N LEU A 7 3.48 24.78 17.64
CA LEU A 7 3.77 23.84 18.70
C LEU A 7 2.78 22.67 18.65
N GLY A 8 3.29 21.47 18.91
CA GLY A 8 2.48 20.30 19.20
C GLY A 8 1.71 20.50 20.50
N LYS A 9 0.97 19.47 20.90
CA LYS A 9 0.10 19.52 22.08
C LYS A 9 0.88 19.72 23.38
N ASN A 10 1.98 18.99 23.53
CA ASN A 10 2.85 19.08 24.70
C ASN A 10 3.81 20.26 24.53
N LEU A 11 3.69 21.23 25.42
CA LEU A 11 4.49 22.45 25.46
C LEU A 11 5.78 22.27 26.28
N PHE A 12 5.90 21.16 27.02
CA PHE A 12 7.09 20.83 27.80
C PHE A 12 8.13 20.08 26.96
N ASN A 13 9.29 20.70 26.73
CA ASN A 13 10.40 20.05 26.06
C ASN A 13 11.32 19.35 27.08
N LYS A 14 11.22 18.02 27.17
CA LYS A 14 12.05 17.21 28.07
C LYS A 14 13.55 17.29 27.77
N ILE A 15 13.94 17.57 26.53
CA ILE A 15 15.35 17.62 26.12
C ILE A 15 16.06 18.84 26.72
N THR A 16 15.34 19.96 26.81
CA THR A 16 15.92 21.22 27.29
C THR A 16 15.61 21.53 28.76
N ALA A 17 14.70 20.76 29.39
CA ALA A 17 14.45 20.85 30.82
C ALA A 17 15.73 20.60 31.64
N LYS A 18 16.00 21.51 32.57
CA LYS A 18 17.19 21.50 33.43
C LYS A 18 17.00 20.55 34.60
N ASP A 19 17.85 19.53 34.67
CA ASP A 19 17.80 18.55 35.77
C ASP A 19 18.33 19.11 37.08
N SER A 20 17.97 18.43 38.16
CA SER A 20 18.30 18.78 39.54
C SER A 20 17.95 20.22 39.92
N SER A 21 16.90 20.77 39.30
CA SER A 21 16.58 22.19 39.38
C SER A 21 15.09 22.44 39.57
N TYR A 22 14.76 23.50 40.30
CA TYR A 22 13.41 24.04 40.47
C TYR A 22 13.48 25.56 40.73
N LEU A 23 12.35 26.25 40.66
CA LEU A 23 12.24 27.64 41.15
C LEU A 23 11.65 27.60 42.56
N ASN A 24 12.17 28.37 43.51
CA ASN A 24 11.50 28.50 44.80
C ASN A 24 10.26 29.43 44.70
N LYS A 25 9.52 29.61 45.80
CA LYS A 25 8.34 30.50 45.86
C LYS A 25 8.58 31.95 45.41
N ALA A 26 9.82 32.42 45.47
CA ALA A 26 10.21 33.75 45.00
C ALA A 26 10.57 33.79 43.50
N GLY A 27 10.43 32.66 42.78
CA GLY A 27 10.85 32.53 41.39
C GLY A 27 12.36 32.47 41.21
N VAL A 28 13.12 32.20 42.28
CA VAL A 28 14.59 32.10 42.24
C VAL A 28 15.02 30.67 41.95
N LEU A 29 15.97 30.49 41.03
CA LEU A 29 16.50 29.20 40.66
C LEU A 29 17.26 28.53 41.80
N VAL A 30 16.90 27.28 42.08
CA VAL A 30 17.64 26.35 42.92
C VAL A 30 18.05 25.17 42.06
N ASN A 31 19.34 24.82 42.02
CA ASN A 31 19.92 23.86 41.07
C ASN A 31 20.69 22.70 41.74
N THR A 32 20.31 22.36 42.97
CA THR A 32 20.98 21.35 43.80
C THR A 32 20.05 20.21 44.24
N ASN A 33 18.81 20.15 43.74
CA ASN A 33 17.82 19.16 44.18
C ASN A 33 17.53 18.13 43.09
N PRO A 34 18.05 16.90 43.19
CA PRO A 34 17.89 15.87 42.14
C PRO A 34 16.45 15.38 41.97
N GLY A 35 15.55 15.67 42.91
CA GLY A 35 14.15 15.30 42.85
C GLY A 35 13.32 16.09 41.84
N TYR A 36 13.84 17.20 41.29
CA TYR A 36 13.11 18.04 40.33
C TYR A 36 13.86 18.28 39.02
N SER A 37 13.08 18.42 37.96
CA SER A 37 13.49 19.00 36.68
C SER A 37 12.69 20.28 36.41
N LEU A 38 13.36 21.32 35.94
CA LEU A 38 12.77 22.62 35.67
C LEU A 38 12.66 22.84 34.17
N SER A 39 11.47 23.22 33.70
CA SER A 39 11.29 23.57 32.30
C SER A 39 12.12 24.80 31.88
N ASP A 40 12.32 24.93 30.56
CA ASP A 40 12.59 26.22 29.95
C ASP A 40 11.42 27.19 30.15
N PHE A 41 11.58 28.43 29.68
CA PHE A 41 10.47 29.35 29.51
C PHE A 41 9.50 28.79 28.46
N ILE A 42 8.38 28.25 28.91
CA ILE A 42 7.32 27.76 28.04
C ILE A 42 6.41 28.93 27.69
N GLU A 43 6.31 29.23 26.40
CA GLU A 43 5.42 30.28 25.91
C GLU A 43 3.95 29.89 26.09
N VAL A 44 3.15 30.81 26.64
CA VAL A 44 1.72 30.64 26.88
C VAL A 44 0.95 31.85 26.39
N GLU A 45 -0.29 31.62 25.96
CA GLU A 45 -1.24 32.65 25.57
C GLU A 45 -1.84 33.30 26.83
N PRO A 46 -1.93 34.64 26.89
CA PRO A 46 -2.59 35.33 27.99
C PRO A 46 -4.04 34.88 28.19
N ASN A 47 -4.50 34.86 29.45
CA ASN A 47 -5.87 34.48 29.85
C ASN A 47 -6.28 33.05 29.46
N GLN A 48 -5.33 32.16 29.17
CA GLN A 48 -5.61 30.76 28.87
C GLN A 48 -5.28 29.86 30.07
N SER A 49 -6.04 28.77 30.19
CA SER A 49 -5.77 27.71 31.17
C SER A 49 -4.84 26.65 30.57
N TYR A 50 -3.98 26.10 31.41
CA TYR A 50 -3.06 25.02 31.07
C TYR A 50 -3.14 23.91 32.10
N PHE A 51 -3.01 22.68 31.63
CA PHE A 51 -3.01 21.48 32.45
C PHE A 51 -1.64 20.79 32.35
N GLY A 52 -1.02 20.54 33.50
CA GLY A 52 0.24 19.80 33.63
C GLY A 52 -0.02 18.42 34.22
N LYS A 53 0.15 17.36 33.41
CA LYS A 53 -0.07 15.98 33.83
C LYS A 53 1.25 15.31 34.20
N GLY A 54 1.44 14.96 35.47
CA GLY A 54 2.50 14.05 35.95
C GLY A 54 2.01 12.60 36.02
N THR A 55 2.78 11.69 36.62
CA THR A 55 2.38 10.28 36.78
C THR A 55 1.29 10.04 37.84
N ASP A 56 1.01 11.02 38.69
CA ASP A 56 -0.06 10.96 39.71
C ASP A 56 -0.88 12.28 39.77
N SER A 57 -1.55 12.54 40.90
CA SER A 57 -2.29 13.79 41.13
C SER A 57 -1.39 15.03 41.28
N ARG A 58 -0.06 14.86 41.24
CA ARG A 58 0.95 15.91 41.29
C ARG A 58 1.35 16.20 39.84
N GLY A 59 0.99 17.38 39.35
CA GLY A 59 1.34 17.82 38.00
C GLY A 59 2.63 18.62 37.99
N MET A 60 2.55 19.81 38.57
CA MET A 60 3.57 20.83 38.57
C MET A 60 3.75 21.34 39.98
N ARG A 61 4.96 21.80 40.29
CA ARG A 61 5.30 22.51 41.51
C ARG A 61 6.02 23.81 41.13
N PHE A 62 5.89 24.82 41.97
CA PHE A 62 6.55 26.12 41.76
C PHE A 62 6.31 26.70 40.36
N THR A 63 5.04 26.74 39.94
CA THR A 63 4.63 27.30 38.66
C THR A 63 4.82 28.82 38.67
N THR A 64 5.89 29.29 38.04
CA THR A 64 6.26 30.71 38.04
C THR A 64 5.88 31.34 36.71
N PHE A 65 5.20 32.49 36.77
CA PHE A 65 4.74 33.22 35.60
C PHE A 65 5.65 34.39 35.30
N PHE A 66 5.92 34.61 34.02
CA PHE A 66 6.83 35.64 33.55
C PHE A 66 6.20 36.48 32.43
N ASN A 67 6.58 37.75 32.38
CA ASN A 67 6.18 38.65 31.30
C ASN A 67 7.02 38.43 30.04
N ALA A 68 6.77 39.21 28.98
CA ALA A 68 7.51 39.11 27.73
C ALA A 68 9.03 39.37 27.89
N ALA A 69 9.43 40.16 28.89
CA ALA A 69 10.82 40.42 29.24
C ALA A 69 11.44 39.34 30.15
N LYS A 70 10.74 38.22 30.39
CA LYS A 70 11.14 37.13 31.29
C LYS A 70 11.35 37.56 32.74
N THR A 71 10.70 38.63 33.17
CA THR A 71 10.62 39.05 34.58
C THR A 71 9.47 38.33 35.27
N VAL A 72 9.68 37.92 36.52
CA VAL A 72 8.64 37.26 37.33
C VAL A 72 7.45 38.20 37.53
N ILE A 73 6.25 37.73 37.19
CA ILE A 73 4.96 38.37 37.49
C ILE A 73 4.40 37.81 38.79
N ALA A 74 4.47 36.49 38.93
CA ALA A 74 4.01 35.76 40.11
C ALA A 74 4.90 34.52 40.32
N GLY A 75 5.45 34.40 41.52
CA GLY A 75 6.27 33.28 42.00
C GLY A 75 5.39 32.11 42.46
N GLY A 76 5.85 30.88 42.22
CA GLY A 76 5.04 29.67 42.32
C GLY A 76 4.59 29.28 43.72
N SER A 77 3.51 28.49 43.78
CA SER A 77 3.07 27.81 44.99
C SER A 77 4.03 26.68 45.36
N ASP A 78 4.27 26.49 46.66
CA ASP A 78 4.96 25.32 47.21
C ASP A 78 4.08 24.06 47.13
N ASP A 79 2.80 24.21 46.78
CA ASP A 79 1.87 23.11 46.56
C ASP A 79 1.95 22.56 45.14
N PHE A 80 1.63 21.27 45.03
CA PHE A 80 1.43 20.66 43.73
C PHE A 80 0.11 21.14 43.13
N THR A 81 0.14 21.43 41.84
CA THR A 81 -1.06 21.75 41.06
C THR A 81 -1.00 21.04 39.71
N THR A 82 -2.16 20.65 39.18
CA THR A 82 -2.27 20.14 37.82
C THR A 82 -2.78 21.20 36.84
N SER A 83 -3.17 22.38 37.33
CA SER A 83 -3.69 23.44 36.47
C SER A 83 -3.18 24.83 36.87
N VAL A 84 -2.93 25.65 35.86
CA VAL A 84 -2.56 27.05 35.98
C VAL A 84 -3.33 27.90 34.99
N VAL A 85 -3.60 29.15 35.36
CA VAL A 85 -4.23 30.13 34.48
C VAL A 85 -3.23 31.24 34.21
N ALA A 86 -2.87 31.42 32.95
CA ALA A 86 -2.05 32.55 32.53
C ALA A 86 -2.86 33.84 32.69
N THR A 87 -2.25 34.88 33.27
CA THR A 87 -2.88 36.20 33.40
C THR A 87 -2.73 37.01 32.11
N SER A 88 -3.34 38.20 32.06
CA SER A 88 -3.21 39.11 30.92
C SER A 88 -1.78 39.57 30.64
N SER A 89 -0.91 39.56 31.66
CA SER A 89 0.51 39.94 31.55
C SER A 89 1.46 38.76 31.35
N THR A 90 0.97 37.52 31.51
CA THR A 90 1.78 36.31 31.35
C THR A 90 2.12 36.05 29.89
N ARG A 91 3.41 35.90 29.58
CA ARG A 91 3.90 35.39 28.28
C ARG A 91 4.58 34.04 28.41
N TYR A 92 5.23 33.77 29.55
CA TYR A 92 5.89 32.50 29.78
C TYR A 92 5.51 31.93 31.14
N VAL A 93 5.52 30.61 31.21
CA VAL A 93 5.49 29.86 32.47
C VAL A 93 6.77 29.02 32.57
N ARG A 94 7.29 28.86 33.78
CA ARG A 94 8.23 27.80 34.10
C ARG A 94 7.65 26.92 35.17
N VAL A 95 7.76 25.62 34.96
CA VAL A 95 7.17 24.61 35.84
C VAL A 95 8.29 23.72 36.35
N SER A 96 8.29 23.46 37.65
CA SER A 96 9.13 22.43 38.23
C SER A 96 8.31 21.15 38.29
N ILE A 97 8.89 20.04 37.87
CA ILE A 97 8.24 18.73 37.88
C ILE A 97 9.12 17.76 38.64
N LEU A 98 8.55 16.67 39.15
CA LEU A 98 9.38 15.60 39.69
C LEU A 98 10.24 15.03 38.57
N SER A 99 11.52 14.76 38.84
CA SER A 99 12.43 14.19 37.86
C SER A 99 11.91 12.84 37.30
N THR A 100 11.14 12.11 38.10
CA THR A 100 10.48 10.86 37.71
C THR A 100 9.41 11.05 36.63
N ASP A 101 8.82 12.24 36.51
CA ASP A 101 7.80 12.56 35.51
C ASP A 101 8.39 13.10 34.21
N LYS A 102 9.68 13.44 34.15
CA LYS A 102 10.29 14.15 33.00
C LYS A 102 10.00 13.52 31.64
N ASN A 103 9.95 12.19 31.57
CA ASN A 103 9.75 11.47 30.32
C ASN A 103 8.27 11.31 29.92
N THR A 104 7.34 11.61 30.82
CA THR A 104 5.90 11.40 30.64
C THR A 104 5.07 12.65 30.94
N PHE A 105 5.72 13.74 31.39
CA PHE A 105 5.06 14.99 31.72
C PHE A 105 4.60 15.71 30.45
N GLN A 106 3.37 16.20 30.51
CA GLN A 106 2.76 17.00 29.46
C GLN A 106 2.16 18.26 30.05
N LEU A 107 2.63 19.42 29.59
CA LEU A 107 1.93 20.69 29.78
C LEU A 107 1.17 21.01 28.50
N GLU A 108 -0.14 21.21 28.60
CA GLU A 108 -1.00 21.46 27.45
C GLU A 108 -2.04 22.54 27.73
N ARG A 109 -2.51 23.24 26.70
CA ARG A 109 -3.61 24.20 26.81
C ARG A 109 -4.91 23.46 27.08
N GLY A 110 -5.68 23.91 28.08
CA GLY A 110 -6.94 23.33 28.50
C GLY A 110 -7.02 23.16 30.01
N THR A 111 -8.13 22.59 30.47
CA THR A 111 -8.43 22.37 31.90
C THR A 111 -8.33 20.91 32.32
N SER A 112 -8.00 20.00 31.40
CA SER A 112 -7.93 18.56 31.66
C SER A 112 -6.80 17.90 30.87
N ALA A 113 -6.25 16.84 31.43
CA ALA A 113 -5.28 15.98 30.76
C ALA A 113 -5.86 15.30 29.52
N THR A 114 -5.00 15.06 28.55
CA THR A 114 -5.28 14.20 27.40
C THR A 114 -4.22 13.09 27.27
N PRO A 115 -4.31 12.17 26.28
CA PRO A 115 -3.25 11.21 26.03
C PRO A 115 -1.91 11.90 25.79
N TYR A 116 -0.84 11.30 26.31
CA TYR A 116 0.52 11.83 26.19
C TYR A 116 0.94 11.92 24.72
N ALA A 117 1.54 13.03 24.34
CA ALA A 117 2.27 13.24 23.10
C ALA A 117 3.66 13.82 23.40
N ASP A 118 4.67 13.41 22.65
CA ASP A 118 5.99 14.03 22.74
C ASP A 118 5.91 15.51 22.29
N TYR A 119 6.81 16.33 22.85
CA TYR A 119 7.04 17.69 22.38
C TYR A 119 7.42 17.68 20.89
N ALA A 120 6.72 18.49 20.10
CA ALA A 120 6.96 18.60 18.66
C ALA A 120 6.78 20.05 18.20
N VAL A 121 7.53 20.45 17.18
CA VAL A 121 7.34 21.72 16.47
C VAL A 121 7.11 21.40 15.01
N SER A 122 5.95 21.78 14.48
CA SER A 122 5.66 21.70 13.06
C SER A 122 5.86 23.05 12.41
N GLN A 123 6.54 23.10 11.28
CA GLN A 123 6.71 24.33 10.50
C GLN A 123 5.83 24.26 9.27
N VAL A 124 4.95 25.24 9.08
CA VAL A 124 4.19 25.38 7.84
C VAL A 124 4.89 26.41 6.97
N LEU A 125 5.32 25.97 5.79
CA LEU A 125 5.87 26.85 4.76
C LEU A 125 4.71 27.42 3.94
N THR A 126 4.36 28.68 4.16
CA THR A 126 3.30 29.37 3.40
C THR A 126 3.92 30.41 2.48
N GLY A 127 3.53 30.43 1.21
CA GLY A 127 4.04 31.40 0.22
C GLY A 127 5.52 31.22 -0.12
N VAL A 128 6.11 30.06 0.18
CA VAL A 128 7.50 29.73 -0.18
C VAL A 128 7.47 28.89 -1.45
N LEU A 129 8.12 29.37 -2.50
CA LEU A 129 8.41 28.55 -3.67
C LEU A 129 9.45 27.49 -3.27
N ILE A 130 9.11 26.21 -3.46
CA ILE A 130 10.03 25.09 -3.29
C ILE A 130 10.47 24.67 -4.68
N ASP A 131 11.61 25.19 -5.14
CA ASP A 131 12.21 24.82 -6.42
C ASP A 131 13.20 23.65 -6.29
N SER A 132 13.88 23.31 -7.38
CA SER A 132 14.85 22.20 -7.43
C SER A 132 16.07 22.38 -6.52
N THR A 133 16.31 23.58 -5.99
CA THR A 133 17.41 23.88 -5.05
C THR A 133 16.96 23.85 -3.60
N ALA A 134 15.65 24.02 -3.35
CA ALA A 134 15.08 24.12 -2.01
C ALA A 134 15.07 22.77 -1.25
N ILE A 135 15.19 21.65 -1.95
CA ILE A 135 15.21 20.30 -1.36
C ILE A 135 16.54 19.64 -1.67
N ARG A 136 17.30 19.29 -0.62
CA ARG A 136 18.53 18.50 -0.77
C ARG A 136 18.23 17.15 -1.43
N PRO A 137 19.09 16.64 -2.32
CA PRO A 137 18.94 15.31 -2.91
C PRO A 137 18.67 14.22 -1.85
N ALA A 138 17.84 13.24 -2.21
CA ALA A 138 17.42 12.10 -1.38
C ALA A 138 16.60 12.43 -0.11
N THR A 139 16.12 13.68 0.06
CA THR A 139 15.31 14.04 1.25
C THR A 139 13.88 13.50 1.19
N ILE A 140 13.26 13.45 0.00
CA ILE A 140 11.91 12.90 -0.20
C ILE A 140 12.04 11.41 -0.53
N THR A 141 11.94 10.57 0.50
CA THR A 141 11.92 9.10 0.35
C THR A 141 10.48 8.59 0.20
N ALA A 142 10.31 7.31 -0.16
CA ALA A 142 8.98 6.71 -0.32
C ALA A 142 8.10 6.86 0.93
N THR A 143 8.68 6.76 2.13
CA THR A 143 7.94 6.95 3.40
C THR A 143 7.52 8.39 3.67
N ARG A 144 8.06 9.36 2.91
CA ARG A 144 7.70 10.78 2.99
C ARG A 144 6.65 11.19 1.96
N ILE A 145 6.30 10.31 1.03
CA ILE A 145 5.20 10.50 0.08
C ILE A 145 4.07 9.58 0.54
N ALA A 146 2.94 10.16 0.95
CA ALA A 146 1.76 9.37 1.30
C ALA A 146 1.27 8.57 0.09
N ASP A 147 0.62 7.43 0.35
CA ASP A 147 0.04 6.60 -0.69
C ASP A 147 -0.88 7.42 -1.59
N ARG A 148 -0.74 7.23 -2.91
CA ARG A 148 -1.53 7.94 -3.95
C ARG A 148 -1.35 9.46 -3.99
N ALA A 149 -0.37 10.02 -3.27
CA ALA A 149 -0.11 11.46 -3.29
C ALA A 149 0.34 11.95 -4.68
N ILE A 150 1.01 11.10 -5.47
CA ILE A 150 1.36 11.38 -6.87
C ILE A 150 0.27 10.82 -7.77
N THR A 151 -0.50 11.71 -8.39
CA THR A 151 -1.59 11.38 -9.31
C THR A 151 -1.16 11.63 -10.76
N PRO A 152 -1.84 11.05 -11.78
CA PRO A 152 -1.50 11.31 -13.19
C PRO A 152 -1.39 12.80 -13.55
N ALA A 153 -2.29 13.65 -13.02
CA ALA A 153 -2.25 15.09 -13.24
C ALA A 153 -1.00 15.82 -12.69
N LYS A 154 -0.23 15.17 -11.80
CA LYS A 154 1.03 15.69 -11.23
C LYS A 154 2.26 15.21 -12.01
N LEU A 155 2.08 14.32 -12.98
CA LEU A 155 3.14 13.82 -13.84
C LEU A 155 3.11 14.59 -15.16
N ALA A 156 4.23 15.20 -15.51
CA ALA A 156 4.35 15.84 -16.81
C ALA A 156 4.30 14.78 -17.93
N SER A 157 3.82 15.18 -19.10
CA SER A 157 3.81 14.29 -20.26
C SER A 157 5.22 13.77 -20.55
N ARG A 158 5.36 12.46 -20.76
CA ARG A 158 6.65 11.77 -21.03
C ARG A 158 7.68 11.82 -19.89
N SER A 159 7.29 12.17 -18.66
CA SER A 159 8.24 12.22 -17.54
C SER A 159 8.63 10.84 -17.00
N ILE A 160 7.86 9.80 -17.33
CA ILE A 160 8.14 8.41 -16.95
C ILE A 160 8.84 7.73 -18.14
N THR A 161 10.10 7.37 -17.94
CA THR A 161 10.96 6.69 -18.90
C THR A 161 11.15 5.22 -18.50
N ALA A 162 11.74 4.42 -19.38
CA ALA A 162 12.03 3.01 -19.11
C ALA A 162 12.84 2.78 -17.82
N GLY A 163 13.75 3.70 -17.45
CA GLY A 163 14.53 3.58 -16.23
C GLY A 163 13.71 3.66 -14.94
N GLN A 164 12.49 4.21 -15.00
CA GLN A 164 11.57 4.30 -13.85
C GLN A 164 10.59 3.13 -13.80
N ILE A 165 10.56 2.27 -14.81
CA ILE A 165 9.65 1.11 -14.88
C ILE A 165 10.49 -0.14 -14.69
N ALA A 166 10.31 -0.82 -13.55
CA ALA A 166 11.01 -2.07 -13.31
C ALA A 166 10.58 -3.12 -14.36
N PRO A 167 11.51 -3.98 -14.85
CA PRO A 167 11.18 -4.99 -15.84
C PRO A 167 10.03 -5.89 -15.39
N ARG A 168 9.15 -6.26 -16.32
CA ARG A 168 8.02 -7.21 -16.12
C ARG A 168 6.95 -6.75 -15.12
N THR A 169 6.89 -5.45 -14.79
CA THR A 169 5.85 -4.91 -13.90
C THR A 169 4.57 -4.48 -14.62
N ILE A 170 4.66 -4.14 -15.90
CA ILE A 170 3.49 -3.86 -16.76
C ILE A 170 3.04 -5.19 -17.37
N THR A 171 1.83 -5.63 -17.06
CA THR A 171 1.20 -6.85 -17.57
C THR A 171 0.21 -6.52 -18.69
N THR A 172 -0.43 -7.55 -19.26
CA THR A 172 -1.45 -7.38 -20.29
C THR A 172 -2.69 -6.64 -19.80
N THR A 173 -2.93 -6.59 -18.49
CA THR A 173 -4.09 -5.89 -17.92
C THR A 173 -3.90 -4.37 -17.86
N GLU A 174 -2.65 -3.89 -17.85
CA GLU A 174 -2.32 -2.46 -17.85
C GLU A 174 -2.19 -1.86 -19.26
N VAL A 175 -2.31 -2.66 -20.33
CA VAL A 175 -2.16 -2.21 -21.72
C VAL A 175 -3.35 -2.62 -22.59
N ASN A 176 -3.66 -1.82 -23.60
CA ASN A 176 -4.79 -2.08 -24.51
C ASN A 176 -4.37 -2.54 -25.91
N PHE A 177 -3.06 -2.61 -26.20
CA PHE A 177 -2.52 -3.03 -27.49
C PHE A 177 -2.21 -4.54 -27.56
N VAL A 178 -2.34 -5.26 -26.45
CA VAL A 178 -2.29 -6.74 -26.45
C VAL A 178 -3.71 -7.26 -26.51
N GLN A 179 -4.06 -7.96 -27.60
CA GLN A 179 -5.31 -8.70 -27.70
C GLN A 179 -5.05 -10.18 -27.43
N GLU A 180 -5.71 -10.75 -26.43
CA GLU A 180 -5.69 -12.20 -26.23
C GLU A 180 -6.35 -12.93 -27.40
N SER A 181 -5.71 -14.00 -27.86
CA SER A 181 -6.27 -14.88 -28.88
C SER A 181 -7.50 -15.60 -28.35
N LYS A 182 -8.45 -15.87 -29.26
CA LYS A 182 -9.58 -16.74 -28.95
C LYS A 182 -9.17 -18.20 -28.84
N ASN A 183 -8.07 -18.57 -29.46
CA ASN A 183 -7.60 -19.95 -29.47
C ASN A 183 -6.87 -20.27 -28.16
N LEU A 184 -7.51 -21.11 -27.35
CA LEU A 184 -7.00 -21.64 -26.09
C LEU A 184 -6.09 -22.86 -26.29
N PHE A 185 -6.03 -23.42 -27.50
CA PHE A 185 -5.19 -24.57 -27.80
C PHE A 185 -3.79 -24.17 -28.27
N ASN A 186 -2.78 -24.43 -27.45
CA ASN A 186 -1.39 -24.24 -27.83
C ASN A 186 -0.84 -25.46 -28.59
N LYS A 187 -0.82 -25.41 -29.92
CA LYS A 187 -0.28 -26.49 -30.76
C LYS A 187 1.21 -26.81 -30.56
N LYS A 188 1.98 -26.02 -29.82
CA LYS A 188 3.39 -26.32 -29.53
C LYS A 188 3.56 -27.28 -28.35
N ILE A 189 2.59 -27.34 -27.43
CA ILE A 189 2.61 -28.23 -26.26
C ILE A 189 1.46 -29.23 -26.37
N LYS A 190 1.80 -30.46 -26.76
CA LYS A 190 0.85 -31.54 -27.07
C LYS A 190 1.58 -32.89 -27.09
N GLU A 191 0.84 -33.97 -26.88
CA GLU A 191 1.33 -35.35 -27.02
C GLU A 191 0.77 -35.95 -28.31
N VAL A 192 1.60 -36.05 -29.35
CA VAL A 192 1.23 -36.68 -30.62
C VAL A 192 1.24 -38.21 -30.47
N GLY A 193 0.25 -38.87 -31.04
CA GLY A 193 0.13 -40.33 -31.01
C GLY A 193 -0.47 -40.88 -29.73
N TYR A 194 -1.17 -40.05 -28.96
CA TYR A 194 -1.84 -40.43 -27.73
C TYR A 194 -3.26 -39.88 -27.66
N PHE A 195 -4.11 -40.59 -26.93
CA PHE A 195 -5.45 -40.14 -26.55
C PHE A 195 -5.78 -40.56 -25.12
N LEU A 196 -6.80 -39.91 -24.54
CA LEU A 196 -7.44 -40.37 -23.29
C LEU A 196 -8.77 -41.03 -23.67
N ASN A 197 -9.04 -42.22 -23.14
CA ASN A 197 -10.35 -42.86 -23.33
C ASN A 197 -11.44 -42.24 -22.42
N GLU A 198 -12.66 -42.78 -22.46
CA GLU A 198 -13.81 -42.32 -21.67
C GLU A 198 -13.60 -42.38 -20.14
N ASN A 199 -12.59 -43.12 -19.69
CA ASN A 199 -12.21 -43.26 -18.28
C ASN A 199 -10.98 -42.43 -17.91
N GLY A 200 -10.47 -41.58 -18.81
CA GLY A 200 -9.26 -40.79 -18.55
C GLY A 200 -7.96 -41.57 -18.60
N VAL A 201 -7.97 -42.79 -19.17
CA VAL A 201 -6.76 -43.61 -19.29
C VAL A 201 -6.04 -43.25 -20.59
N LYS A 202 -4.75 -42.93 -20.47
CA LYS A 202 -3.89 -42.60 -21.62
C LYS A 202 -3.51 -43.84 -22.41
N ASN A 203 -3.71 -43.79 -23.72
CA ASN A 203 -3.47 -44.89 -24.65
C ASN A 203 -2.72 -44.39 -25.89
N ALA A 204 -1.85 -45.22 -26.46
CA ALA A 204 -1.12 -44.91 -27.69
C ALA A 204 -1.98 -45.17 -28.93
N ASN A 205 -2.07 -44.18 -29.83
CA ASN A 205 -2.69 -44.28 -31.15
C ASN A 205 -2.23 -43.11 -32.04
N ALA A 206 -1.54 -43.40 -33.14
CA ALA A 206 -0.97 -42.40 -34.06
C ALA A 206 -2.02 -41.47 -34.73
N THR A 207 -3.28 -41.90 -34.80
CA THR A 207 -4.39 -41.12 -35.38
C THR A 207 -4.72 -39.87 -34.55
N TYR A 208 -4.37 -39.85 -33.26
CA TYR A 208 -4.79 -38.81 -32.34
C TYR A 208 -3.61 -38.01 -31.78
N THR A 209 -3.92 -36.75 -31.46
CA THR A 209 -3.12 -35.84 -30.66
C THR A 209 -3.89 -35.55 -29.38
N LEU A 210 -3.21 -35.64 -28.24
CA LEU A 210 -3.72 -35.22 -26.95
C LEU A 210 -3.17 -33.83 -26.62
N THR A 211 -4.05 -32.88 -26.33
CA THR A 211 -3.63 -31.54 -25.91
C THR A 211 -2.94 -31.58 -24.55
N ASP A 212 -2.16 -30.54 -24.26
CA ASP A 212 -1.83 -30.20 -22.87
C ASP A 212 -3.10 -29.79 -22.10
N TYR A 213 -2.96 -29.51 -20.80
CA TYR A 213 -4.04 -28.97 -19.96
C TYR A 213 -4.42 -27.57 -20.43
N ILE A 214 -5.66 -27.42 -20.89
CA ILE A 214 -6.22 -26.14 -21.35
C ILE A 214 -7.10 -25.58 -20.23
N PRO A 215 -6.82 -24.38 -19.69
CA PRO A 215 -7.66 -23.75 -18.69
C PRO A 215 -9.07 -23.47 -19.24
N VAL A 216 -10.09 -23.77 -18.44
CA VAL A 216 -11.50 -23.51 -18.75
C VAL A 216 -12.23 -23.02 -17.51
N THR A 217 -13.42 -22.45 -17.71
CA THR A 217 -14.30 -21.98 -16.65
C THR A 217 -15.53 -22.87 -16.57
N ALA A 218 -15.87 -23.35 -15.37
CA ALA A 218 -17.10 -24.09 -15.13
C ALA A 218 -18.34 -23.29 -15.58
N GLY A 219 -19.30 -23.97 -16.22
CA GLY A 219 -20.52 -23.36 -16.76
C GLY A 219 -20.33 -22.57 -18.07
N GLN A 220 -19.10 -22.24 -18.47
CA GLN A 220 -18.82 -21.55 -19.73
C GLN A 220 -18.85 -22.54 -20.91
N PRO A 221 -19.68 -22.36 -21.95
CA PRO A 221 -19.61 -23.20 -23.14
C PRO A 221 -18.32 -22.92 -23.93
N TYR A 222 -17.77 -23.98 -24.52
CA TYR A 222 -16.62 -23.94 -25.43
C TYR A 222 -16.93 -24.64 -26.74
N PHE A 223 -16.35 -24.12 -27.81
CA PHE A 223 -16.41 -24.67 -29.16
C PHE A 223 -15.02 -25.10 -29.62
N GLY A 224 -14.87 -26.38 -29.99
CA GLY A 224 -13.67 -26.94 -30.62
C GLY A 224 -13.84 -26.98 -32.14
N LYS A 225 -13.24 -26.01 -32.83
CA LYS A 225 -13.23 -25.89 -34.29
C LYS A 225 -12.29 -26.93 -34.92
N GLY A 226 -12.73 -28.18 -34.94
CA GLY A 226 -12.16 -29.27 -35.72
C GLY A 226 -13.01 -29.57 -36.97
N SER A 227 -12.73 -30.68 -37.65
CA SER A 227 -13.64 -31.16 -38.70
C SER A 227 -15.00 -31.52 -38.10
N SER A 228 -16.09 -31.21 -38.81
CA SER A 228 -17.46 -31.46 -38.35
C SER A 228 -17.77 -32.95 -38.16
N THR A 229 -16.97 -33.84 -38.75
CA THR A 229 -17.09 -35.29 -38.63
C THR A 229 -16.24 -35.88 -37.51
N THR A 230 -15.11 -35.27 -37.16
CA THR A 230 -14.13 -35.82 -36.21
C THR A 230 -14.09 -35.09 -34.88
N GLY A 231 -14.41 -33.78 -34.86
CA GLY A 231 -14.53 -32.93 -33.69
C GLY A 231 -13.43 -33.11 -32.64
N MET A 232 -13.79 -32.89 -31.38
CA MET A 232 -13.06 -33.39 -30.22
C MET A 232 -13.54 -34.82 -29.94
N ARG A 233 -12.63 -35.79 -30.08
CA ARG A 233 -12.93 -37.22 -29.87
C ARG A 233 -13.29 -37.52 -28.41
N PHE A 234 -12.56 -36.91 -27.48
CA PHE A 234 -12.78 -36.98 -26.04
C PHE A 234 -12.45 -35.63 -25.41
N VAL A 235 -13.24 -35.24 -24.41
CA VAL A 235 -13.01 -34.07 -23.55
C VAL A 235 -12.83 -34.58 -22.12
N SER A 236 -11.58 -34.67 -21.66
CA SER A 236 -11.27 -35.10 -20.29
C SER A 236 -11.20 -33.88 -19.38
N HIS A 237 -11.87 -33.94 -18.24
CA HIS A 237 -12.07 -32.82 -17.33
C HIS A 237 -11.23 -32.99 -16.07
N TYR A 238 -10.60 -31.90 -15.63
CA TYR A 238 -9.64 -31.88 -14.53
C TYR A 238 -9.85 -30.70 -13.58
N GLY A 239 -9.65 -30.92 -12.29
CA GLY A 239 -9.64 -29.88 -11.27
C GLY A 239 -8.29 -29.17 -11.14
N SER A 240 -7.19 -29.87 -11.45
CA SER A 240 -5.82 -29.36 -11.47
C SER A 240 -5.08 -29.84 -12.72
N PRO A 241 -4.00 -29.17 -13.18
CA PRO A 241 -3.29 -29.53 -14.41
C PRO A 241 -2.31 -30.70 -14.18
N THR A 242 -2.81 -31.80 -13.60
CA THR A 242 -2.06 -33.01 -13.26
C THR A 242 -2.96 -34.23 -13.43
N GLU A 243 -2.37 -35.41 -13.65
CA GLU A 243 -3.16 -36.65 -13.83
C GLU A 243 -4.02 -36.97 -12.59
N ALA A 244 -3.51 -36.66 -11.39
CA ALA A 244 -4.26 -36.80 -10.13
C ALA A 244 -5.48 -35.86 -10.04
N GLY A 245 -5.52 -34.81 -10.84
CA GLY A 245 -6.65 -33.88 -10.92
C GLY A 245 -7.80 -34.36 -11.79
N PHE A 246 -7.75 -35.58 -12.34
CA PHE A 246 -8.80 -36.10 -13.22
C PHE A 246 -10.15 -36.20 -12.49
N ILE A 247 -11.19 -35.63 -13.09
CA ILE A 247 -12.56 -35.64 -12.57
C ILE A 247 -13.42 -36.63 -13.36
N ARG A 248 -13.45 -36.48 -14.70
CA ARG A 248 -14.24 -37.35 -15.58
C ARG A 248 -13.81 -37.26 -17.04
N GLY A 249 -14.00 -38.35 -17.77
CA GLY A 249 -13.80 -38.39 -19.22
C GLY A 249 -14.97 -37.79 -19.99
N GLY A 250 -14.81 -37.75 -21.31
CA GLY A 250 -15.79 -37.24 -22.25
C GLY A 250 -16.65 -38.34 -22.88
N SER A 251 -17.64 -37.93 -23.67
CA SER A 251 -18.45 -38.83 -24.48
C SER A 251 -17.59 -39.68 -25.43
N THR A 252 -18.03 -40.90 -25.72
CA THR A 252 -17.45 -41.76 -26.76
C THR A 252 -17.90 -41.36 -28.17
N THR A 253 -18.69 -40.29 -28.32
CA THR A 253 -19.03 -39.67 -29.61
C THR A 253 -18.26 -38.35 -29.76
N PRO A 254 -17.64 -38.09 -30.93
CA PRO A 254 -17.09 -36.78 -31.26
C PRO A 254 -18.06 -35.64 -30.99
N THR A 255 -17.56 -34.55 -30.42
CA THR A 255 -18.33 -33.32 -30.19
C THR A 255 -17.55 -32.09 -30.61
N GLN A 256 -18.26 -31.04 -31.03
CA GLN A 256 -17.67 -29.72 -31.24
C GLN A 256 -17.94 -28.77 -30.08
N THR A 257 -18.84 -29.11 -29.16
CA THR A 257 -19.16 -28.27 -28.01
C THR A 257 -19.13 -29.05 -26.71
N PHE A 258 -18.78 -28.37 -25.63
CA PHE A 258 -18.95 -28.86 -24.28
C PHE A 258 -19.11 -27.68 -23.32
N THR A 259 -19.64 -27.97 -22.14
CA THR A 259 -19.72 -27.03 -21.02
C THR A 259 -19.10 -27.74 -19.82
N PRO A 260 -17.97 -27.25 -19.27
CA PRO A 260 -17.36 -27.87 -18.10
C PRO A 260 -18.32 -27.80 -16.91
N PRO A 261 -18.55 -28.91 -16.19
CA PRO A 261 -19.32 -28.89 -14.96
C PRO A 261 -18.55 -28.22 -13.81
N ASP A 262 -19.24 -27.99 -12.70
CA ASP A 262 -18.65 -27.46 -11.48
C ASP A 262 -17.43 -28.27 -11.01
N GLY A 263 -16.41 -27.57 -10.51
CA GLY A 263 -15.15 -28.17 -10.07
C GLY A 263 -14.12 -28.41 -11.18
N VAL A 264 -14.47 -28.22 -12.45
CA VAL A 264 -13.54 -28.36 -13.58
C VAL A 264 -12.86 -27.01 -13.89
N ASN A 265 -11.53 -27.00 -13.82
CA ASN A 265 -10.70 -25.84 -14.14
C ASN A 265 -9.84 -26.05 -15.40
N TYR A 266 -9.67 -27.30 -15.83
CA TYR A 266 -8.86 -27.66 -17.00
C TYR A 266 -9.53 -28.76 -17.81
N VAL A 267 -9.26 -28.78 -19.11
CA VAL A 267 -9.57 -29.91 -19.98
C VAL A 267 -8.34 -30.39 -20.74
N ARG A 268 -8.35 -31.66 -21.10
CA ARG A 268 -7.48 -32.21 -22.15
C ARG A 268 -8.34 -32.79 -23.25
N LEU A 269 -8.02 -32.42 -24.48
CA LEU A 269 -8.80 -32.80 -25.65
C LEU A 269 -8.05 -33.85 -26.44
N THR A 270 -8.75 -34.91 -26.83
CA THR A 270 -8.27 -35.80 -27.90
C THR A 270 -8.79 -35.27 -29.21
N ILE A 271 -7.90 -34.94 -30.14
CA ILE A 271 -8.22 -34.44 -31.48
C ILE A 271 -7.50 -35.28 -32.52
N MET A 272 -7.96 -35.25 -33.78
CA MET A 272 -7.23 -35.90 -34.87
C MET A 272 -5.88 -35.23 -35.09
N THR A 273 -4.83 -36.04 -35.32
CA THR A 273 -3.49 -35.51 -35.64
C THR A 273 -3.54 -34.59 -36.87
N ALA A 274 -4.35 -34.95 -37.88
CA ALA A 274 -4.55 -34.17 -39.09
C ALA A 274 -5.17 -32.77 -38.87
N ASP A 275 -5.97 -32.60 -37.82
CA ASP A 275 -6.68 -31.33 -37.53
C ASP A 275 -5.83 -30.38 -36.67
N THR A 276 -4.70 -30.85 -36.13
CA THR A 276 -3.89 -30.11 -35.14
C THR A 276 -3.42 -28.73 -35.65
N ALA A 277 -3.18 -28.58 -36.96
CA ALA A 277 -2.68 -27.34 -37.53
C ALA A 277 -3.73 -26.21 -37.55
N THR A 278 -5.01 -26.57 -37.58
CA THR A 278 -6.15 -25.66 -37.75
C THR A 278 -7.15 -25.71 -36.60
N PHE A 279 -6.95 -26.61 -35.64
CA PHE A 279 -7.79 -26.74 -34.46
C PHE A 279 -7.74 -25.47 -33.61
N GLN A 280 -8.92 -25.00 -33.22
CA GLN A 280 -9.09 -23.89 -32.29
C GLN A 280 -10.08 -24.29 -31.21
N LEU A 281 -9.68 -24.21 -29.94
CA LEU A 281 -10.63 -24.23 -28.83
C LEU A 281 -10.92 -22.78 -28.45
N GLU A 282 -12.18 -22.41 -28.37
CA GLU A 282 -12.58 -21.06 -27.98
C GLU A 282 -13.82 -21.06 -27.09
N ALA A 283 -13.97 -20.02 -26.26
CA ALA A 283 -15.18 -19.82 -25.48
C ALA A 283 -16.35 -19.42 -26.40
N GLY A 284 -17.50 -20.06 -26.20
CA GLY A 284 -18.72 -19.86 -26.99
C GLY A 284 -19.30 -21.17 -27.52
N THR A 285 -20.34 -21.06 -28.35
CA THR A 285 -21.10 -22.19 -28.91
C THR A 285 -20.93 -22.32 -30.42
N SER A 286 -20.08 -21.51 -31.05
CA SER A 286 -19.88 -21.47 -32.49
C SER A 286 -18.44 -21.14 -32.86
N ALA A 287 -17.98 -21.65 -34.00
CA ALA A 287 -16.65 -21.36 -34.55
C ALA A 287 -16.49 -19.89 -34.94
N THR A 288 -15.29 -19.34 -34.75
CA THR A 288 -14.84 -18.07 -35.33
C THR A 288 -13.67 -18.29 -36.31
N PRO A 289 -13.22 -17.26 -37.05
CA PRO A 289 -12.00 -17.36 -37.86
C PRO A 289 -10.83 -17.85 -37.01
N TYR A 290 -9.99 -18.71 -37.60
CA TYR A 290 -8.86 -19.29 -36.88
C TYR A 290 -7.88 -18.18 -36.47
N THR A 291 -7.40 -18.28 -35.24
CA THR A 291 -6.33 -17.45 -34.68
C THR A 291 -5.28 -18.35 -34.05
N GLU A 292 -4.01 -17.94 -34.14
CA GLU A 292 -2.93 -18.64 -33.43
C GLU A 292 -3.09 -18.47 -31.92
N TYR A 293 -2.69 -19.46 -31.12
CA TYR A 293 -2.66 -19.35 -29.66
C TYR A 293 -1.71 -18.23 -29.19
N GLY A 294 -2.08 -17.54 -28.12
CA GLY A 294 -1.26 -16.51 -27.47
C GLY A 294 -1.91 -15.12 -27.47
N GLY A 295 -1.11 -14.06 -27.37
CA GLY A 295 -1.56 -12.68 -27.55
C GLY A 295 -1.04 -12.13 -28.86
N VAL A 296 -1.85 -11.34 -29.57
CA VAL A 296 -1.42 -10.58 -30.75
C VAL A 296 -1.31 -9.10 -30.39
N LEU A 297 -0.26 -8.45 -30.87
CA LEU A 297 -0.15 -7.00 -30.78
C LEU A 297 -1.09 -6.37 -31.83
N ARG A 298 -2.07 -5.59 -31.37
CA ARG A 298 -2.98 -4.85 -32.25
C ARG A 298 -2.39 -3.51 -32.63
N GLY A 299 -2.42 -3.21 -33.92
CA GLY A 299 -2.06 -1.87 -34.44
C GLY A 299 -0.57 -1.54 -34.31
N VAL A 300 0.26 -2.49 -33.88
CA VAL A 300 1.71 -2.33 -33.78
C VAL A 300 2.33 -2.62 -35.15
N LYS A 301 3.01 -1.61 -35.71
CA LYS A 301 3.91 -1.80 -36.84
C LYS A 301 5.33 -1.87 -36.30
N VAL A 302 6.12 -2.82 -36.77
CA VAL A 302 7.55 -2.86 -36.45
C VAL A 302 8.29 -2.40 -37.70
N ASP A 303 9.09 -1.34 -37.60
CA ASP A 303 10.05 -0.97 -38.64
C ASP A 303 11.48 -1.32 -38.22
N SER A 304 12.47 -0.91 -39.01
CA SER A 304 13.89 -1.16 -38.76
C SER A 304 14.42 -0.51 -37.47
N THR A 305 13.62 0.33 -36.81
CA THR A 305 13.96 1.01 -35.56
C THR A 305 13.17 0.50 -34.35
N GLY A 306 12.12 -0.30 -34.54
CA GLY A 306 11.37 -0.95 -33.47
C GLY A 306 9.85 -0.92 -33.65
N ILE A 307 9.13 -1.15 -32.56
CA ILE A 307 7.66 -1.05 -32.47
C ILE A 307 7.26 0.44 -32.53
N ILE A 308 6.48 0.82 -33.55
CA ILE A 308 5.87 2.14 -33.76
C ILE A 308 4.49 2.19 -33.11
#